data_AF-A0A1B2I8M4-F1
#
_entry.id   AF-A0A1B2I8M4-F1
#
_cell.length_a   1.000
_cell.length_b   1.000
_cell.length_c   1.000
_cell.angle_alpha   90.00
_cell.angle_beta   90.00
_cell.angle_gamma   90.00
#
_symmetry.space_group_name_H-M   'P 1'
#
loop_
_entity.id
_entity.type
_entity.pdbx_description
1 polymer ?
#
loop_
_entity_poly.entity_id
_entity_poly.type
_entity_poly.pdbx_seq_one_letter_code
_entity_poly.pdbx_strand_id
1 'polypeptide(L)'
;MNEMKSIKIYHSSYGENDFHISESAGIDVDLSALEKFYASMGDKHLRSLLKFIDYWKDEGYEKFFSPQAVMRVLPLETAADAFGTETLSLNDSVDKVVMAVWTIGAELEKEASEMMSSIGNLMTGFLLDVAGSIALYNMHTELITWIKENIAASDGKFINGEFYPGMGSMRQDLMERVVTLGETERMIGVSASGNSLLRPRKSQCSFTALGALEHKIEVKMERCHPCTGKKCLYYQLGGCHMMTGGSQDVPGDTGK
;
A
#
# COMPACT_ATOMS: atom_id res chain seq x y z
N MET A 1 2.56 13.56 -22.59
CA MET A 1 2.39 13.27 -21.16
C MET A 1 1.09 12.53 -21.05
N ASN A 2 1.11 11.29 -20.59
CA ASN A 2 -0.14 10.60 -20.27
C ASN A 2 -0.80 11.29 -19.09
N GLU A 3 -2.13 11.27 -19.08
CA GLU A 3 -2.91 11.74 -17.96
C GLU A 3 -2.64 10.81 -16.77
N MET A 4 -2.23 11.36 -15.64
CA MET A 4 -1.99 10.56 -14.44
C MET A 4 -3.33 10.07 -13.90
N LYS A 5 -3.45 8.77 -13.63
CA LYS A 5 -4.64 8.17 -13.01
C LYS A 5 -4.74 8.52 -11.54
N SER A 6 -5.91 8.97 -11.13
CA SER A 6 -6.30 9.12 -9.72
C SER A 6 -6.70 7.76 -9.12
N ILE A 7 -6.57 7.62 -7.80
CA ILE A 7 -7.16 6.48 -7.08
C ILE A 7 -8.64 6.78 -6.91
N LYS A 8 -9.49 5.82 -7.29
CA LYS A 8 -10.90 5.83 -6.91
C LYS A 8 -11.04 5.38 -5.45
N ILE A 9 -11.45 6.28 -4.56
CA ILE A 9 -11.54 6.05 -3.12
C ILE A 9 -13.00 5.94 -2.71
N TYR A 10 -13.36 4.79 -2.13
CA TYR A 10 -14.64 4.59 -1.47
C TYR A 10 -14.43 4.75 0.04
N HIS A 11 -15.09 5.71 0.67
CA HIS A 11 -14.92 5.95 2.11
C HIS A 11 -16.24 6.12 2.86
N SER A 12 -16.27 5.70 4.12
CA SER A 12 -17.36 6.01 5.04
C SER A 12 -16.88 6.01 6.50
N SER A 13 -17.72 6.51 7.39
CA SER A 13 -17.61 6.26 8.82
C SER A 13 -18.24 4.92 9.20
N TYR A 14 -17.79 4.34 10.30
CA TYR A 14 -18.41 3.15 10.88
C TYR A 14 -19.88 3.41 11.25
N GLY A 15 -20.75 2.46 10.90
CA GLY A 15 -22.20 2.57 11.10
C GLY A 15 -22.95 3.24 9.95
N GLU A 16 -22.24 3.83 8.97
CA GLU A 16 -22.85 4.30 7.73
C GLU A 16 -22.93 3.15 6.72
N ASN A 17 -24.09 3.01 6.06
CA ASN A 17 -24.31 1.97 5.06
C ASN A 17 -23.84 2.38 3.65
N ASP A 18 -23.77 3.69 3.39
CA ASP A 18 -23.41 4.24 2.09
C ASP A 18 -21.93 4.65 2.06
N PHE A 19 -21.28 4.40 0.93
CA PHE A 19 -19.94 4.88 0.66
C PHE A 19 -19.98 6.16 -0.14
N HIS A 20 -19.20 7.14 0.30
CA HIS A 20 -18.83 8.28 -0.52
C HIS A 20 -17.73 7.90 -1.50
N ILE A 21 -17.79 8.47 -2.69
CA ILE A 21 -16.79 8.27 -3.74
C ILE A 21 -16.03 9.57 -3.93
N SER A 22 -14.71 9.48 -3.87
CA SER A 22 -13.78 10.57 -4.15
C SER A 22 -12.63 10.06 -5.01
N GLU A 23 -11.84 11.01 -5.51
CA GLU A 23 -10.63 10.72 -6.28
C GLU A 23 -9.43 11.41 -5.62
N SER A 24 -8.29 10.74 -5.64
CA SER A 24 -7.02 11.31 -5.20
C SER A 24 -6.41 12.27 -6.23
N ALA A 25 -5.27 12.89 -5.91
CA ALA A 25 -4.43 13.45 -6.94
C ALA A 25 -3.92 12.35 -7.89
N GLY A 26 -3.50 12.75 -9.09
CA GLY A 26 -2.95 11.83 -10.08
C GLY A 26 -1.66 11.17 -9.62
N ILE A 27 -1.55 9.86 -9.82
CA ILE A 27 -0.39 9.05 -9.39
C ILE A 27 0.49 8.73 -10.58
N ASP A 28 1.75 9.14 -10.46
CA ASP A 28 2.81 8.70 -11.36
C ASP A 28 3.48 7.42 -10.83
N VAL A 29 3.87 6.54 -11.74
CA VAL A 29 4.64 5.32 -11.43
C VAL A 29 6.08 5.57 -11.86
N ASP A 30 6.87 6.11 -10.92
CA ASP A 30 8.26 6.51 -11.17
C ASP A 30 9.18 5.29 -11.34
N LEU A 31 9.55 5.01 -12.59
CA LEU A 31 10.49 3.95 -12.95
C LEU A 31 11.96 4.44 -13.02
N SER A 32 12.27 5.68 -12.61
CA SER A 32 13.61 6.27 -12.74
C SER A 32 14.68 5.53 -11.96
N ALA A 33 14.34 4.95 -10.80
CA ALA A 33 15.26 4.13 -10.02
C ALA A 33 15.65 2.85 -10.79
N LEU A 34 14.69 2.25 -11.49
CA LEU A 34 14.90 1.11 -12.36
C LEU A 34 15.75 1.48 -13.57
N GLU A 35 15.50 2.65 -14.17
CA GLU A 35 16.32 3.18 -15.27
C GLU A 35 17.78 3.36 -14.86
N LYS A 36 18.04 4.01 -13.73
CA LYS A 36 19.40 4.18 -13.19
C LYS A 36 20.09 2.85 -12.93
N PHE A 37 19.35 1.88 -12.39
CA PHE A 37 19.87 0.53 -12.14
C PHE A 37 20.30 -0.15 -13.45
N TYR A 38 19.43 -0.20 -14.46
CA TYR A 38 19.75 -0.83 -15.75
C TYR A 38 20.81 -0.06 -16.54
N ALA A 39 20.89 1.26 -16.42
CA ALA A 39 21.97 2.06 -16.98
C ALA A 39 23.33 1.64 -16.42
N SER A 40 23.43 1.37 -15.11
CA SER A 40 24.66 0.90 -14.47
C SER A 40 25.11 -0.50 -14.94
N MET A 41 24.19 -1.29 -15.51
CA MET A 41 24.48 -2.61 -16.08
C MET A 41 24.94 -2.54 -17.55
N GLY A 42 24.88 -1.37 -18.18
CA GLY A 42 25.36 -1.11 -19.55
C GLY A 42 24.26 -1.01 -20.62
N ASP A 43 24.61 -0.41 -21.76
CA ASP A 43 23.69 0.04 -22.81
C ASP A 43 22.77 -1.05 -23.39
N LYS A 44 23.22 -2.30 -23.39
CA LYS A 44 22.39 -3.42 -23.85
C LYS A 44 21.20 -3.63 -22.90
N HIS A 45 21.42 -3.59 -21.60
CA HIS A 45 20.38 -3.76 -20.58
C HIS A 45 19.45 -2.55 -20.56
N LEU A 46 20.01 -1.34 -20.61
CA LEU A 46 19.23 -0.11 -20.66
C LEU A 46 18.28 -0.08 -21.86
N ARG A 47 18.73 -0.46 -23.06
CA ARG A 47 17.85 -0.52 -24.25
C ARG A 47 16.67 -1.46 -24.09
N SER A 48 16.86 -2.59 -23.41
CA SER A 48 15.74 -3.51 -23.13
C SER A 48 14.74 -2.91 -22.14
N LEU A 49 15.21 -2.21 -21.11
CA LEU A 49 14.32 -1.52 -20.18
C LEU A 49 13.58 -0.35 -20.86
N LEU A 50 14.24 0.44 -21.70
CA LEU A 50 13.59 1.56 -22.40
C LEU A 50 12.41 1.09 -23.25
N LYS A 51 12.55 -0.04 -23.95
CA LYS A 51 11.42 -0.67 -24.67
C LYS A 51 10.26 -1.02 -23.75
N PHE A 52 10.55 -1.50 -22.54
CA PHE A 52 9.51 -1.76 -21.54
C PHE A 52 8.88 -0.46 -21.03
N ILE A 53 9.67 0.60 -20.78
CA ILE A 53 9.16 1.89 -20.34
C ILE A 53 8.23 2.49 -21.40
N ASP A 54 8.58 2.37 -22.68
CA ASP A 54 7.74 2.80 -23.79
C ASP A 54 6.43 1.99 -23.80
N TYR A 55 6.51 0.65 -23.72
CA TYR A 55 5.32 -0.21 -23.60
C TYR A 55 4.45 0.13 -22.39
N TRP A 56 5.05 0.38 -21.22
CA TRP A 56 4.33 0.77 -20.02
C TRP A 56 3.58 2.08 -20.21
N LYS A 57 4.24 3.09 -20.78
CA LYS A 57 3.60 4.39 -21.05
C LYS A 57 2.51 4.25 -22.11
N ASP A 58 2.79 3.62 -23.23
CA ASP A 58 1.87 3.67 -24.37
C ASP A 58 0.66 2.73 -24.22
N GLU A 59 0.81 1.62 -23.48
CA GLU A 59 -0.21 0.59 -23.37
C GLU A 59 -0.45 0.14 -21.93
N GLY A 60 0.62 -0.21 -21.22
CA GLY A 60 0.53 -0.95 -19.96
C GLY A 60 -0.20 -0.18 -18.85
N TYR A 61 0.15 1.09 -18.67
CA TYR A 61 -0.43 1.98 -17.66
C TYR A 61 -1.93 2.19 -17.91
N GLU A 62 -2.32 2.50 -19.15
CA GLU A 62 -3.72 2.76 -19.46
C GLU A 62 -4.59 1.51 -19.36
N LYS A 63 -4.07 0.37 -19.83
CA LYS A 63 -4.86 -0.86 -19.92
C LYS A 63 -4.97 -1.60 -18.59
N PHE A 64 -3.90 -1.63 -17.79
CA PHE A 64 -3.80 -2.56 -16.67
C PHE A 64 -3.78 -1.91 -15.29
N PHE A 65 -3.46 -0.61 -15.20
CA PHE A 65 -3.47 0.11 -13.93
C PHE A 65 -4.87 0.66 -13.64
N SER A 66 -5.56 0.07 -12.66
CA SER A 66 -6.89 0.48 -12.22
C SER A 66 -6.91 0.68 -10.71
N PRO A 67 -6.29 1.77 -10.21
CA PRO A 67 -6.10 1.99 -8.79
C PRO A 67 -7.42 2.26 -8.06
N GLN A 68 -7.69 1.48 -7.01
CA GLN A 68 -8.87 1.65 -6.18
C GLN A 68 -8.53 1.46 -4.70
N ALA A 69 -9.27 2.15 -3.84
CA ALA A 69 -9.15 2.01 -2.40
C ALA A 69 -10.51 2.05 -1.70
N VAL A 70 -10.58 1.37 -0.56
CA VAL A 70 -11.68 1.39 0.40
C VAL A 70 -11.13 1.89 1.72
N MET A 71 -11.83 2.85 2.34
CA MET A 71 -11.49 3.37 3.66
C MET A 71 -12.69 3.31 4.60
N ARG A 72 -12.44 2.92 5.85
CA ARG A 72 -13.42 2.98 6.94
C ARG A 72 -12.82 3.75 8.11
N VAL A 73 -13.52 4.79 8.54
CA VAL A 73 -13.19 5.52 9.77
C VAL A 73 -13.87 4.81 10.94
N LEU A 74 -13.08 4.25 11.84
CA LEU A 74 -13.53 3.46 12.98
C LEU A 74 -13.25 4.21 14.28
N PRO A 75 -14.20 4.23 15.24
CA PRO A 75 -13.87 4.52 16.63
C PRO A 75 -12.78 3.56 17.13
N LEU A 76 -11.87 4.04 18.00
CA LEU A 76 -10.78 3.21 18.52
C LEU A 76 -11.28 1.93 19.18
N GLU A 77 -12.38 2.00 19.95
CA GLU A 77 -12.98 0.81 20.58
C GLU A 77 -13.39 -0.24 19.54
N THR A 78 -14.04 0.17 18.45
CA THR A 78 -14.48 -0.72 17.38
C THR A 78 -13.29 -1.36 16.67
N ALA A 79 -12.25 -0.57 16.42
CA ALA A 79 -11.02 -1.09 15.82
C ALA A 79 -10.30 -2.08 16.75
N ALA A 80 -10.24 -1.77 18.05
CA ALA A 80 -9.64 -2.65 19.06
C ALA A 80 -10.41 -3.98 19.21
N ASP A 81 -11.74 -3.94 19.20
CA ASP A 81 -12.59 -5.13 19.24
C ASP A 81 -12.42 -6.00 17.98
N ALA A 82 -12.29 -5.36 16.83
CA ALA A 82 -12.16 -6.05 15.55
C ALA A 82 -10.76 -6.65 15.33
N PHE A 83 -9.70 -5.95 15.76
CA PHE A 83 -8.32 -6.22 15.34
C PHE A 83 -7.34 -6.48 16.49
N GLY A 84 -7.73 -6.19 17.74
CA GLY A 84 -6.93 -6.34 18.95
C GLY A 84 -6.31 -5.03 19.44
N THR A 85 -6.31 -4.83 20.76
CA THR A 85 -5.80 -3.62 21.44
C THR A 85 -4.29 -3.43 21.30
N GLU A 86 -3.52 -4.53 21.34
CA GLU A 86 -2.06 -4.51 21.22
C GLU A 86 -1.57 -3.99 19.86
N THR A 87 -2.42 -4.08 18.83
CA THR A 87 -2.10 -3.62 17.47
C THR A 87 -2.28 -2.11 17.31
N LEU A 88 -3.03 -1.45 18.20
CA LEU A 88 -3.52 -0.07 17.98
C LEU A 88 -3.16 0.91 19.11
N SER A 89 -2.56 0.45 20.20
CA SER A 89 -2.21 1.29 21.35
C SER A 89 -0.93 2.10 21.10
N LEU A 90 -1.08 3.37 20.74
CA LEU A 90 0.04 4.31 20.52
C LEU A 90 0.19 5.31 21.66
N ASN A 91 -0.91 5.97 22.01
CA ASN A 91 -1.01 6.99 23.04
C ASN A 91 -2.48 7.30 23.33
N ASP A 92 -2.74 7.92 24.47
CA ASP A 92 -4.09 8.19 24.99
C ASP A 92 -4.87 9.25 24.18
N SER A 93 -4.24 9.92 23.20
CA SER A 93 -4.91 10.93 22.36
C SER A 93 -5.58 10.34 21.11
N VAL A 94 -5.30 9.08 20.78
CA VAL A 94 -5.92 8.40 19.64
C VAL A 94 -7.35 8.02 20.00
N ASP A 95 -8.31 8.44 19.18
CA ASP A 95 -9.74 8.12 19.36
C ASP A 95 -10.39 7.53 18.10
N LYS A 96 -9.71 7.60 16.95
CA LYS A 96 -10.17 7.03 15.68
C LYS A 96 -9.04 6.36 14.92
N VAL A 97 -9.41 5.36 14.12
CA VAL A 97 -8.52 4.62 13.22
C VAL A 97 -9.14 4.60 11.83
N VAL A 98 -8.35 4.94 10.81
CA VAL A 98 -8.73 4.73 9.41
C VAL A 98 -8.18 3.40 8.95
N MET A 99 -9.06 2.43 8.70
CA MET A 99 -8.71 1.20 8.00
C MET A 99 -8.74 1.47 6.49
N ALA A 100 -7.63 1.30 5.80
CA ALA A 100 -7.52 1.44 4.36
C ALA A 100 -7.15 0.11 3.71
N VAL A 101 -7.80 -0.23 2.60
CA VAL A 101 -7.47 -1.36 1.73
C VAL A 101 -7.40 -0.85 0.30
N TRP A 102 -6.32 -1.14 -0.42
CA TRP A 102 -6.14 -0.65 -1.78
C TRP A 102 -5.51 -1.70 -2.69
N THR A 103 -5.77 -1.55 -3.99
CA THR A 103 -5.30 -2.44 -5.04
C THR A 103 -5.02 -1.67 -6.32
N ILE A 104 -4.04 -2.12 -7.08
CA ILE A 104 -3.79 -1.61 -8.45
C ILE A 104 -4.74 -2.22 -9.48
N GLY A 105 -5.58 -3.18 -9.07
CA GLY A 105 -6.43 -4.00 -9.93
C GLY A 105 -5.82 -5.37 -10.27
N ALA A 106 -6.67 -6.29 -10.75
CA ALA A 106 -6.26 -7.66 -11.07
C ALA A 106 -5.56 -7.80 -12.44
N GLU A 107 -5.83 -6.88 -13.37
CA GLU A 107 -5.44 -7.02 -14.77
C GLU A 107 -3.92 -6.96 -14.96
N LEU A 108 -3.21 -6.08 -14.24
CA LEU A 108 -1.75 -6.00 -14.32
C LEU A 108 -1.09 -7.30 -13.84
N GLU A 109 -1.58 -7.85 -12.73
CA GLU A 109 -1.07 -9.13 -12.21
C GLU A 109 -1.32 -10.28 -13.20
N LYS A 110 -2.50 -10.31 -13.81
CA LYS A 110 -2.87 -11.32 -14.80
C LYS A 110 -1.97 -11.24 -16.03
N GLU A 111 -1.82 -10.04 -16.61
CA GLU A 111 -0.95 -9.80 -17.77
C GLU A 111 0.51 -10.16 -17.45
N ALA A 112 1.03 -9.73 -16.30
CA ALA A 112 2.38 -10.08 -15.87
C ALA A 112 2.58 -11.60 -15.81
N SER A 113 1.62 -12.34 -15.25
CA SER A 113 1.66 -13.80 -15.17
C SER A 113 1.57 -14.48 -16.54
N GLU A 114 0.73 -13.98 -17.44
CA GLU A 114 0.58 -14.49 -18.81
C GLU A 114 1.86 -14.26 -19.63
N MET A 115 2.45 -13.07 -19.53
CA MET A 115 3.72 -12.75 -20.18
C MET A 115 4.88 -13.59 -19.64
N MET A 116 4.95 -13.81 -18.32
CA MET A 116 5.98 -14.65 -17.71
C MET A 116 5.89 -16.12 -18.17
N SER A 117 4.68 -16.58 -18.48
CA SER A 117 4.45 -17.95 -19.00
C SER A 117 4.71 -18.06 -20.51
N SER A 118 4.89 -16.94 -21.21
CA SER A 118 5.06 -16.88 -22.66
C SER A 118 6.53 -16.87 -23.06
N ILE A 119 6.90 -17.70 -24.04
CA ILE A 119 8.29 -17.80 -24.55
C ILE A 119 8.72 -16.43 -25.10
N GLY A 120 9.83 -15.90 -24.60
CA GLY A 120 10.42 -14.62 -25.04
C GLY A 120 9.93 -13.38 -24.28
N ASN A 121 8.87 -13.49 -23.47
CA ASN A 121 8.26 -12.34 -22.77
C ASN A 121 8.50 -12.32 -21.26
N LEU A 122 9.30 -13.26 -20.74
CA LEU A 122 9.60 -13.40 -19.31
C LEU A 122 10.02 -12.08 -18.65
N MET A 123 10.95 -11.36 -19.29
CA MET A 123 11.45 -10.10 -18.73
C MET A 123 10.40 -9.00 -18.72
N THR A 124 9.56 -8.89 -19.76
CA THR A 124 8.47 -7.90 -19.81
C THR A 124 7.44 -8.18 -18.72
N GLY A 125 7.05 -9.45 -18.54
CA GLY A 125 6.13 -9.85 -17.47
C GLY A 125 6.70 -9.57 -16.07
N PHE A 126 8.00 -9.83 -15.87
CA PHE A 126 8.68 -9.49 -14.61
C PHE A 126 8.71 -7.98 -14.36
N LEU A 127 9.02 -7.18 -15.38
CA LEU A 127 9.05 -5.72 -15.27
C LEU A 127 7.66 -5.13 -15.03
N LEU A 128 6.61 -5.72 -15.61
CA LEU A 128 5.21 -5.38 -15.27
C LEU A 128 4.93 -5.61 -13.78
N ASP A 129 5.30 -6.77 -13.23
CA ASP A 129 5.10 -7.06 -11.81
C ASP A 129 5.86 -6.07 -10.89
N VAL A 130 7.07 -5.66 -11.31
CA VAL A 130 7.85 -4.62 -10.62
C VAL A 130 7.15 -3.26 -10.70
N ALA A 131 6.67 -2.84 -11.87
CA ALA A 131 5.93 -1.59 -12.03
C ALA A 131 4.65 -1.57 -11.18
N GLY A 132 3.91 -2.68 -11.15
CA GLY A 132 2.72 -2.82 -10.29
C GLY A 132 3.05 -2.74 -8.80
N SER A 133 4.22 -3.24 -8.40
CA SER A 133 4.74 -3.10 -7.04
C SER A 133 4.98 -1.63 -6.70
N ILE A 134 5.76 -0.92 -7.52
CA ILE A 134 6.06 0.50 -7.34
C ILE A 134 4.75 1.31 -7.26
N ALA A 135 3.83 1.07 -8.19
CA ALA A 135 2.52 1.72 -8.22
C ALA A 135 1.74 1.54 -6.91
N LEU A 136 1.73 0.33 -6.34
CA LEU A 136 1.04 0.03 -5.09
C LEU A 136 1.55 0.86 -3.90
N TYR A 137 2.84 1.21 -3.89
CA TYR A 137 3.43 2.07 -2.85
C TYR A 137 3.22 3.55 -3.10
N ASN A 138 3.26 3.97 -4.37
CA ASN A 138 2.91 5.35 -4.73
C ASN A 138 1.46 5.63 -4.34
N MET A 139 0.57 4.64 -4.52
CA MET A 139 -0.80 4.69 -4.00
C MET A 139 -0.85 4.90 -2.50
N HIS A 140 -0.05 4.15 -1.73
CA HIS A 140 -0.03 4.31 -0.27
C HIS A 140 0.36 5.72 0.17
N THR A 141 1.40 6.30 -0.44
CA THR A 141 1.85 7.67 -0.15
C THR A 141 0.75 8.69 -0.41
N GLU A 142 0.04 8.52 -1.53
CA GLU A 142 -1.09 9.38 -1.90
C GLU A 142 -2.27 9.17 -0.95
N LEU A 143 -2.61 7.93 -0.57
CA LEU A 143 -3.70 7.64 0.36
C LEU A 143 -3.46 8.25 1.74
N ILE A 144 -2.21 8.23 2.24
CA ILE A 144 -1.85 8.91 3.49
C ILE A 144 -2.03 10.42 3.39
N THR A 145 -1.67 11.02 2.26
CA THR A 145 -1.90 12.45 2.00
C THR A 145 -3.39 12.75 1.98
N TRP A 146 -4.15 11.92 1.25
CA TRP A 146 -5.60 12.03 1.16
C TRP A 146 -6.28 11.91 2.53
N ILE A 147 -5.86 10.97 3.38
CA ILE A 147 -6.37 10.82 4.77
C ILE A 147 -6.09 12.07 5.58
N LYS A 148 -4.88 12.65 5.49
CA LYS A 148 -4.54 13.90 6.22
C LYS A 148 -5.48 15.03 5.83
N GLU A 149 -5.72 15.21 4.54
CA GLU A 149 -6.44 16.35 4.00
C GLU A 149 -7.96 16.22 4.13
N ASN A 150 -8.50 15.01 4.00
CA ASN A 150 -9.95 14.78 3.86
C ASN A 150 -10.60 14.15 5.09
N ILE A 151 -9.83 13.52 5.98
CA ILE A 151 -10.36 12.90 7.21
C ILE A 151 -9.76 13.57 8.45
N ALA A 152 -8.43 13.65 8.53
CA ALA A 152 -7.79 14.16 9.74
C ALA A 152 -8.04 15.67 9.91
N ALA A 153 -7.86 16.46 8.84
CA ALA A 153 -8.04 17.91 8.89
C ALA A 153 -9.49 18.33 9.18
N SER A 154 -10.49 17.60 8.68
CA SER A 154 -11.91 17.91 8.96
C SER A 154 -12.26 17.78 10.44
N ASP A 155 -11.58 16.89 11.15
CA ASP A 155 -11.79 16.60 12.56
C ASP A 155 -10.79 17.33 13.48
N GLY A 156 -9.89 18.15 12.93
CA GLY A 156 -8.81 18.80 13.69
C GLY A 156 -7.79 17.81 14.26
N LYS A 157 -7.60 16.67 13.60
CA LYS A 157 -6.76 15.55 14.02
C LYS A 157 -5.46 15.45 13.22
N PHE A 158 -4.55 14.64 13.74
CA PHE A 158 -3.24 14.38 13.15
C PHE A 158 -2.97 12.87 13.12
N ILE A 159 -2.15 12.43 12.17
CA ILE A 159 -1.69 11.04 12.14
C ILE A 159 -0.70 10.83 13.27
N ASN A 160 -1.03 9.87 14.15
CA ASN A 160 -0.24 9.51 15.33
C ASN A 160 0.43 8.14 15.18
N GLY A 161 0.06 7.37 14.16
CA GLY A 161 0.67 6.07 13.86
C GLY A 161 0.09 5.42 12.61
N GLU A 162 0.82 4.44 12.10
CA GLU A 162 0.36 3.57 11.02
C GLU A 162 0.81 2.13 11.27
N PHE A 163 -0.09 1.19 11.01
CA PHE A 163 0.11 -0.24 11.22
C PHE A 163 -0.21 -1.06 9.99
N TYR A 164 0.58 -2.10 9.75
CA TYR A 164 0.35 -3.07 8.69
C TYR A 164 0.06 -4.45 9.25
N PRO A 165 -1.04 -5.07 8.81
CA PRO A 165 -1.31 -6.45 9.10
C PRO A 165 -0.23 -7.41 8.61
N GLY A 166 0.13 -8.39 9.44
CA GLY A 166 1.20 -9.36 9.18
C GLY A 166 2.57 -8.98 9.77
N MET A 167 2.71 -7.83 10.42
CA MET A 167 3.87 -7.52 11.27
C MET A 167 3.65 -8.03 12.70
N GLY A 168 4.59 -8.83 13.22
CA GLY A 168 4.48 -9.43 14.55
C GLY A 168 3.60 -10.69 14.60
N SER A 169 3.17 -11.10 15.80
CA SER A 169 2.38 -12.31 16.04
C SER A 169 0.87 -12.08 15.78
N MET A 170 0.50 -11.71 14.56
CA MET A 170 -0.90 -11.45 14.22
C MET A 170 -1.73 -12.71 13.95
N ARG A 171 -3.03 -12.62 14.25
CA ARG A 171 -4.01 -13.71 14.06
C ARG A 171 -4.27 -13.99 12.58
N GLN A 172 -4.46 -15.26 12.25
CA GLN A 172 -4.71 -15.71 10.87
C GLN A 172 -6.03 -15.17 10.27
N ASP A 173 -7.04 -14.86 11.10
CA ASP A 173 -8.36 -14.38 10.67
C ASP A 173 -8.43 -12.86 10.40
N LEU A 174 -7.32 -12.14 10.59
CA LEU A 174 -7.32 -10.68 10.52
C LEU A 174 -7.70 -10.14 9.13
N MET A 175 -7.19 -10.73 8.05
CA MET A 175 -7.52 -10.29 6.69
C MET A 175 -8.97 -10.54 6.32
N GLU A 176 -9.55 -11.63 6.80
CA GLU A 176 -10.97 -11.93 6.55
C GLU A 176 -11.86 -10.87 7.23
N ARG A 177 -11.47 -10.41 8.43
CA ARG A 177 -12.14 -9.30 9.13
C ARG A 177 -11.99 -7.97 8.39
N VAL A 178 -10.79 -7.65 7.93
CA VAL A 178 -10.52 -6.45 7.13
C VAL A 178 -11.38 -6.43 5.87
N VAL A 179 -11.43 -7.55 5.14
CA VAL A 179 -12.22 -7.68 3.92
C VAL A 179 -13.72 -7.54 4.19
N THR A 180 -14.20 -8.17 5.25
CA THR A 180 -15.62 -8.13 5.66
C THR A 180 -16.03 -6.72 6.08
N LEU A 181 -15.27 -6.09 6.97
CA LEU A 181 -15.60 -4.76 7.52
C LEU A 181 -15.47 -3.65 6.46
N GLY A 182 -14.53 -3.80 5.53
CA GLY A 182 -14.37 -2.89 4.40
C GLY A 182 -15.30 -3.20 3.23
N GLU A 183 -16.04 -4.31 3.23
CA GLU A 183 -16.80 -4.78 2.07
C GLU A 183 -15.96 -4.84 0.78
N THR A 184 -14.67 -5.14 0.92
CA THR A 184 -13.68 -4.87 -0.12
C THR A 184 -13.87 -5.73 -1.38
N GLU A 185 -14.44 -6.93 -1.24
CA GLU A 185 -14.73 -7.80 -2.38
C GLU A 185 -15.83 -7.19 -3.25
N ARG A 186 -16.88 -6.63 -2.63
CA ARG A 186 -17.97 -5.96 -3.32
C ARG A 186 -17.52 -4.64 -3.96
N MET A 187 -16.68 -3.88 -3.27
CA MET A 187 -16.34 -2.51 -3.65
C MET A 187 -15.20 -2.42 -4.66
N ILE A 188 -14.15 -3.22 -4.46
CA ILE A 188 -12.89 -3.14 -5.22
C ILE A 188 -12.38 -4.52 -5.66
N GLY A 189 -13.17 -5.60 -5.51
CA GLY A 189 -12.79 -6.94 -5.92
C GLY A 189 -11.66 -7.57 -5.08
N VAL A 190 -11.36 -7.01 -3.91
CA VAL A 190 -10.32 -7.53 -3.02
C VAL A 190 -10.91 -8.51 -2.02
N SER A 191 -10.38 -9.73 -1.96
CA SER A 191 -10.82 -10.77 -1.01
C SER A 191 -9.65 -11.35 -0.24
N ALA A 192 -9.95 -12.09 0.84
CA ALA A 192 -8.96 -12.84 1.63
C ALA A 192 -9.42 -14.29 1.75
N SER A 193 -8.49 -15.24 1.61
CA SER A 193 -8.80 -16.65 1.91
C SER A 193 -7.58 -17.46 2.31
N GLY A 194 -7.78 -18.34 3.30
CA GLY A 194 -7.00 -19.55 3.57
C GLY A 194 -5.59 -19.36 4.14
N ASN A 195 -4.97 -18.19 4.02
CA ASN A 195 -3.57 -17.91 4.46
C ASN A 195 -3.32 -16.43 4.80
N SER A 196 -4.35 -15.65 5.15
CA SER A 196 -4.20 -14.22 5.49
C SER A 196 -3.58 -13.36 4.38
N LEU A 197 -3.76 -13.72 3.11
CA LEU A 197 -3.29 -12.93 1.96
C LEU A 197 -4.47 -12.35 1.19
N LEU A 198 -4.33 -11.08 0.82
CA LEU A 198 -5.28 -10.39 -0.06
C LEU A 198 -5.11 -10.89 -1.51
N ARG A 199 -6.23 -10.94 -2.22
CA ARG A 199 -6.30 -11.19 -3.67
C ARG A 199 -7.11 -10.09 -4.33
N PRO A 200 -6.63 -9.44 -5.40
CA PRO A 200 -5.36 -9.67 -6.12
C PRO A 200 -4.11 -9.50 -5.24
N ARG A 201 -2.98 -10.13 -5.59
CA ARG A 201 -1.74 -10.09 -4.78
C ARG A 201 -1.15 -8.69 -4.69
N LYS A 202 -1.41 -7.84 -5.68
CA LYS A 202 -1.04 -6.42 -5.65
C LYS A 202 -2.11 -5.60 -4.93
N SER A 203 -2.37 -6.00 -3.69
CA SER A 203 -3.27 -5.31 -2.77
C SER A 203 -2.62 -5.22 -1.39
N GLN A 204 -2.92 -4.16 -0.66
CA GLN A 204 -2.40 -3.89 0.66
C GLN A 204 -3.50 -3.35 1.57
N CYS A 205 -3.24 -3.41 2.87
CA CYS A 205 -4.07 -2.77 3.86
C CYS A 205 -3.20 -2.14 4.95
N SER A 206 -3.70 -1.07 5.55
CA SER A 206 -3.09 -0.43 6.71
C SER A 206 -4.15 0.18 7.62
N PHE A 207 -3.73 0.45 8.86
CA PHE A 207 -4.52 1.15 9.86
C PHE A 207 -3.79 2.43 10.23
N THR A 208 -4.41 3.58 9.97
CA THR A 208 -3.86 4.89 10.33
C THR A 208 -4.55 5.41 11.58
N ALA A 209 -3.81 5.59 12.67
CA ALA A 209 -4.33 6.12 13.92
C ALA A 209 -4.37 7.65 13.90
N LEU A 210 -5.51 8.23 14.28
CA LEU A 210 -5.74 9.67 14.31
C LEU A 210 -5.92 10.14 15.76
N GLY A 211 -5.18 11.18 16.14
CA GLY A 211 -5.24 11.77 17.47
C GLY A 211 -4.81 13.22 17.50
N ALA A 212 -4.29 13.67 18.64
CA ALA A 212 -3.97 15.08 18.87
C ALA A 212 -2.57 15.49 18.39
N LEU A 213 -2.38 16.80 18.18
CA LEU A 213 -1.19 17.39 17.55
C LEU A 213 0.12 17.05 18.27
N GLU A 214 0.09 16.99 19.60
CA GLU A 214 1.26 16.73 20.45
C GLU A 214 1.92 15.37 20.18
N HIS A 215 1.18 14.43 19.59
CA HIS A 215 1.67 13.10 19.21
C HIS A 215 1.76 12.90 17.70
N LYS A 216 1.66 13.98 16.91
CA LYS A 216 1.76 13.91 15.46
C LYS A 216 3.07 13.26 15.04
N ILE A 217 2.97 12.26 14.15
CA ILE A 217 4.11 11.67 13.47
C ILE A 217 4.15 12.08 12.00
N GLU A 218 5.34 12.02 11.43
CA GLU A 218 5.50 11.95 9.99
C GLU A 218 5.63 10.49 9.58
N VAL A 219 4.63 9.98 8.87
CA VAL A 219 4.72 8.68 8.21
C VAL A 219 5.82 8.76 7.16
N LYS A 220 6.94 8.07 7.41
CA LYS A 220 8.13 8.04 6.56
C LYS A 220 8.46 6.63 6.15
N MET A 221 8.86 6.50 4.89
CA MET A 221 9.27 5.24 4.31
C MET A 221 10.59 4.79 4.95
N GLU A 222 10.54 3.75 5.77
CA GLU A 222 11.73 3.20 6.40
C GLU A 222 12.26 1.97 5.66
N ARG A 223 13.55 1.70 5.91
CA ARG A 223 14.26 0.55 5.35
C ARG A 223 13.96 -0.66 6.21
N CYS A 224 13.70 -1.81 5.60
CA CYS A 224 13.53 -3.04 6.37
C CYS A 224 14.83 -3.42 7.13
N HIS A 225 14.68 -3.81 8.38
CA HIS A 225 15.69 -4.51 9.16
C HIS A 225 15.57 -6.02 8.86
N PRO A 226 16.67 -6.76 8.63
CA PRO A 226 18.06 -6.44 8.99
C PRO A 226 18.92 -5.83 7.88
N CYS A 227 18.42 -5.70 6.65
CA CYS A 227 19.28 -5.33 5.52
C CYS A 227 19.60 -3.83 5.41
N THR A 228 18.85 -2.97 6.13
CA THR A 228 18.96 -1.50 6.07
C THR A 228 18.89 -0.96 4.64
N GLY A 229 18.12 -1.63 3.77
CA GLY A 229 17.98 -1.31 2.35
C GLY A 229 19.22 -1.57 1.47
N LYS A 230 20.40 -1.82 2.05
CA LYS A 230 21.67 -1.93 1.29
C LYS A 230 21.78 -3.19 0.44
N LYS A 231 21.10 -4.27 0.83
CA LYS A 231 21.09 -5.56 0.10
C LYS A 231 19.72 -5.90 -0.48
N CYS A 232 18.75 -5.00 -0.36
CA CYS A 232 17.40 -5.21 -0.86
C CYS A 232 17.26 -4.50 -2.20
N LEU A 233 17.37 -5.24 -3.29
CA LEU A 233 17.17 -4.70 -4.64
C LEU A 233 15.80 -4.03 -4.75
N TYR A 234 14.77 -4.62 -4.13
CA TYR A 234 13.43 -4.05 -4.09
C TYR A 234 13.38 -2.67 -3.41
N TYR A 235 14.13 -2.45 -2.32
CA TYR A 235 14.28 -1.12 -1.71
C TYR A 235 15.03 -0.15 -2.64
N GLN A 236 16.12 -0.60 -3.24
CA GLN A 236 16.97 0.22 -4.12
C GLN A 236 16.24 0.67 -5.38
N LEU A 237 15.27 -0.12 -5.83
CA LEU A 237 14.41 0.17 -6.97
C LEU A 237 13.16 1.00 -6.60
N GLY A 238 13.01 1.41 -5.33
CA GLY A 238 11.87 2.21 -4.87
C GLY A 238 10.61 1.40 -4.56
N GLY A 239 10.73 0.08 -4.34
CA GLY A 239 9.60 -0.80 -4.06
C GLY A 239 9.47 -1.26 -2.61
N CYS A 240 10.41 -1.01 -1.68
CA CYS A 240 10.27 -1.52 -0.31
C CYS A 240 10.01 -0.39 0.68
N HIS A 241 8.81 -0.34 1.26
CA HIS A 241 8.46 0.65 2.29
C HIS A 241 7.76 -0.05 3.45
N MET A 242 8.55 -0.46 4.44
CA MET A 242 8.00 -0.75 5.76
C MET A 242 7.89 0.62 6.43
N MET A 243 6.69 1.09 6.75
CA MET A 243 6.54 2.30 7.56
C MET A 243 6.33 1.86 9.01
N THR A 244 7.24 2.27 9.89
CA THR A 244 7.09 2.13 11.34
C THR A 244 6.66 3.49 11.88
N GLY A 245 5.36 3.64 12.09
CA GLY A 245 4.78 4.76 12.82
C GLY A 245 4.33 4.29 14.19
N GLY A 246 5.27 4.04 15.11
CA GLY A 246 4.97 3.72 16.50
C GLY A 246 5.21 2.27 16.91
N SER A 247 6.48 1.90 17.05
CA SER A 247 6.92 1.07 18.16
C SER A 247 8.27 1.61 18.60
N GLN A 248 8.37 2.05 19.85
CA GLN A 248 9.69 2.14 20.47
C GLN A 248 10.30 0.75 20.37
N ASP A 249 11.58 0.70 20.01
CA ASP A 249 12.42 -0.48 20.16
C ASP A 249 12.10 -1.11 21.52
N VAL A 250 11.44 -2.26 21.53
CA VAL A 250 11.48 -3.12 22.72
C VAL A 250 12.94 -3.58 22.76
N PRO A 251 13.74 -3.14 23.75
CA PRO A 251 15.12 -3.56 23.82
C PRO A 251 15.10 -5.08 23.91
N GLY A 252 15.71 -5.72 22.91
CA GLY A 252 15.88 -7.15 22.89
C GLY A 252 16.44 -7.58 24.24
N ASP A 253 15.70 -8.45 24.91
CA ASP A 253 16.10 -9.14 26.11
C ASP A 253 17.46 -9.79 25.85
N THR A 254 18.54 -9.12 26.28
CA THR A 254 19.86 -9.76 26.42
C THR A 254 19.81 -10.59 27.70
N GLY A 255 18.98 -11.63 27.67
CA GLY A 255 18.93 -12.71 28.63
C GLY A 255 19.99 -13.75 28.27
N LYS A 256 20.88 -13.99 29.24
CA LYS A 256 22.02 -14.92 29.23
C LYS A 256 21.67 -16.35 28.80
#